data_AF-A0A2K3MC16-F1
#
_entry.id   AF-A0A2K3MC16-F1
#
_cell.length_a   1.000
_cell.length_b   1.000
_cell.length_c   1.000
_cell.angle_alpha   90.00
_cell.angle_beta   90.00
_cell.angle_gamma   90.00
#
_symmetry.space_group_name_H-M   'P 1'
#
loop_
_entity.id
_entity.type
_entity.pdbx_description
1 polymer ?
#
loop_
_entity_poly.entity_id
_entity_poly.type
_entity_poly.pdbx_seq_one_letter_code
_entity_poly.pdbx_strand_id
1 'polypeptide(L)'
;MASETTHTDEEQHLFQRLKDSSDDASLHFDIGLLLWNKDGGDANSKEKAAEHFILSAKYNPKNGESFKYLGHYYGGVSLDTQRALKCYQRAVAINPDDFESG
;
A
#
# COMPACT_ATOMS: atom_id res chain seq x y z
N MET A 1 -15.25 -0.06 -24.54
CA MET A 1 -13.78 0.12 -24.50
C MET A 1 -13.45 1.44 -23.81
N ALA A 2 -13.80 1.61 -22.53
CA ALA A 2 -13.57 2.88 -21.81
C ALA A 2 -12.95 2.68 -20.41
N SER A 3 -12.63 1.44 -20.04
CA SER A 3 -12.20 1.09 -18.69
C SER A 3 -10.68 0.98 -18.53
N GLU A 4 -9.94 0.87 -19.64
CA GLU A 4 -8.47 0.71 -19.61
C GLU A 4 -7.71 2.06 -19.63
N THR A 5 -8.35 3.14 -20.06
CA THR A 5 -7.69 4.45 -20.19
C THR A 5 -7.59 5.18 -18.85
N THR A 6 -8.58 5.02 -17.95
CA THR A 6 -8.62 5.75 -16.67
C THR A 6 -7.51 5.35 -15.69
N HIS A 7 -7.19 4.05 -15.60
CA HIS A 7 -6.17 3.57 -14.65
C HIS A 7 -4.75 4.09 -14.96
N THR A 8 -4.43 4.35 -16.22
CA THR A 8 -3.08 4.79 -16.61
C THR A 8 -2.89 6.29 -16.38
N ASP A 9 -3.92 7.10 -16.66
CA ASP A 9 -3.90 8.54 -16.40
C ASP A 9 -3.79 8.85 -14.89
N GLU A 10 -4.49 8.09 -14.05
CA GLU A 10 -4.41 8.25 -12.59
C GLU A 10 -3.02 7.88 -12.05
N GLU A 11 -2.43 6.78 -12.54
CA GLU A 11 -1.05 6.38 -12.20
C GLU A 11 -0.07 7.52 -12.51
N GLN A 12 -0.10 8.04 -13.73
CA GLN A 12 0.82 9.11 -14.16
C GLN A 12 0.64 10.40 -13.34
N HIS A 13 -0.60 10.77 -13.03
CA HIS A 13 -0.88 11.97 -12.24
C HIS A 13 -0.33 11.84 -10.82
N LEU A 14 -0.51 10.70 -10.15
CA LEU A 14 0.02 10.46 -8.81
C LEU A 14 1.55 10.47 -8.80
N PHE A 15 2.21 9.84 -9.77
CA PHE A 15 3.67 9.86 -9.89
C PHE A 15 4.22 11.25 -10.18
N GLN A 16 3.48 12.08 -10.93
CA GLN A 16 3.89 13.45 -11.17
C GLN A 16 3.83 14.26 -9.87
N ARG A 17 2.73 14.14 -9.11
CA ARG A 17 2.61 14.77 -7.78
C ARG A 17 3.69 14.31 -6.81
N LEU A 18 4.13 13.06 -6.91
CA LEU A 18 5.18 12.52 -6.04
C LEU A 18 6.53 13.22 -6.28
N LYS A 19 6.81 13.65 -7.52
CA LYS A 19 8.02 14.44 -7.83
C LYS A 19 7.99 15.81 -7.18
N ASP A 20 6.80 16.41 -7.05
CA ASP A 20 6.59 17.71 -6.44
C ASP A 20 6.48 17.62 -4.90
N SER A 21 6.03 16.49 -4.35
CA SER A 21 5.87 16.27 -2.90
C SER A 21 6.15 14.81 -2.53
N SER A 22 7.42 14.51 -2.25
CA SER A 22 7.92 13.15 -1.97
C SER A 22 7.69 12.66 -0.52
N ASP A 23 7.08 13.48 0.32
CA ASP A 23 6.86 13.23 1.75
C ASP A 23 5.38 13.07 2.13
N ASP A 24 4.47 13.05 1.15
CA ASP A 24 3.04 12.84 1.41
C ASP A 24 2.72 11.35 1.62
N ALA A 25 2.40 10.99 2.85
CA ALA A 25 2.07 9.64 3.25
C ALA A 25 0.84 9.07 2.51
N SER A 26 -0.15 9.91 2.22
CA SER A 26 -1.40 9.51 1.56
C SER A 26 -1.14 9.23 0.09
N LEU A 27 -0.32 10.09 -0.55
CA LEU A 27 0.10 9.89 -1.93
C LEU A 27 0.88 8.59 -2.12
N HIS A 28 1.79 8.28 -1.19
CA HIS A 28 2.49 6.99 -1.19
C HIS A 28 1.51 5.82 -1.04
N PHE A 29 0.48 5.94 -0.20
CA PHE A 29 -0.53 4.90 -0.04
C PHE A 29 -1.33 4.68 -1.33
N ASP A 30 -1.81 5.75 -1.96
CA ASP A 30 -2.59 5.69 -3.20
C ASP A 30 -1.81 5.03 -4.34
N ILE A 31 -0.53 5.39 -4.52
CA ILE A 31 0.35 4.76 -5.50
C ILE A 31 0.55 3.28 -5.17
N GLY A 32 0.77 2.94 -3.90
CA GLY A 32 0.90 1.57 -3.45
C GLY A 32 -0.35 0.75 -3.76
N LEU A 33 -1.54 1.32 -3.52
CA LEU A 33 -2.82 0.67 -3.79
C LEU A 33 -3.06 0.44 -5.29
N LEU A 34 -2.71 1.42 -6.12
CA LEU A 34 -2.80 1.30 -7.58
C LEU A 34 -1.88 0.18 -8.09
N LEU A 35 -0.63 0.15 -7.62
CA LEU A 35 0.32 -0.93 -7.95
C LEU A 35 -0.15 -2.29 -7.42
N TRP A 36 -0.78 -2.31 -6.25
CA TRP A 36 -1.32 -3.52 -5.65
C TRP A 36 -2.52 -4.07 -6.46
N ASN A 37 -3.42 -3.20 -6.92
CA ASN A 37 -4.62 -3.61 -7.64
C ASN A 37 -4.42 -3.76 -9.16
N LYS A 38 -3.22 -3.46 -9.67
CA LYS A 38 -2.91 -3.62 -11.09
C LYS A 38 -3.17 -5.05 -11.55
N ASP A 39 -4.12 -5.21 -12.46
CA ASP A 39 -4.50 -6.50 -13.05
C ASP A 39 -3.28 -7.20 -13.66
N GLY A 40 -3.12 -8.50 -13.36
CA GLY A 40 -1.92 -9.26 -13.73
C GLY A 40 -0.68 -8.95 -12.87
N GLY A 41 -0.86 -8.36 -11.68
CA GLY A 41 0.21 -7.96 -10.79
C GLY A 41 1.18 -9.09 -10.42
N ASP A 42 2.31 -9.14 -11.13
CA ASP A 42 3.45 -9.97 -10.80
C ASP A 42 4.02 -9.60 -9.42
N ALA A 43 4.81 -10.51 -8.83
CA ALA A 43 5.48 -10.28 -7.55
C ALA A 43 6.27 -8.95 -7.51
N ASN A 44 6.80 -8.50 -8.66
CA ASN A 44 7.49 -7.21 -8.80
C ASN A 44 6.56 -6.01 -8.54
N SER A 45 5.33 -6.03 -9.09
CA SER A 45 4.35 -4.97 -8.85
C SER A 45 3.95 -4.91 -7.36
N LYS A 46 3.80 -6.08 -6.73
CA LYS A 46 3.50 -6.19 -5.30
C LYS A 46 4.66 -5.72 -4.42
N GLU A 47 5.89 -5.97 -4.83
CA GLU A 47 7.11 -5.48 -4.15
C GLU A 47 7.20 -3.95 -4.20
N LYS A 48 7.00 -3.35 -5.37
CA LYS A 48 6.93 -1.89 -5.50
C LYS A 48 5.78 -1.30 -4.66
N ALA A 49 4.61 -1.93 -4.68
CA ALA A 49 3.49 -1.51 -3.84
C ALA A 49 3.90 -1.52 -2.35
N ALA A 50 4.59 -2.57 -1.89
CA ALA A 50 5.09 -2.65 -0.53
C ALA A 50 6.09 -1.55 -0.17
N GLU A 51 7.02 -1.19 -1.06
CA GLU A 51 7.93 -0.06 -0.85
C GLU A 51 7.16 1.25 -0.62
N HIS A 52 6.14 1.50 -1.43
CA HIS A 52 5.27 2.67 -1.28
C HIS A 52 4.47 2.63 0.04
N PHE A 53 3.95 1.46 0.45
CA PHE A 53 3.31 1.31 1.76
C PHE A 53 4.27 1.53 2.94
N ILE A 54 5.53 1.11 2.83
CA ILE A 54 6.57 1.38 3.85
C ILE A 54 6.80 2.89 3.96
N LEU A 55 6.93 3.60 2.84
CA LEU A 55 7.09 5.05 2.83
C LEU A 55 5.87 5.75 3.42
N SER A 56 4.66 5.32 3.05
CA SER A 56 3.42 5.81 3.66
C SER A 56 3.42 5.63 5.19
N ALA A 57 3.74 4.43 5.68
CA ALA A 57 3.83 4.15 7.10
C ALA A 57 4.96 4.93 7.81
N LYS A 58 6.03 5.26 7.10
CA LYS A 58 7.14 6.08 7.62
C LYS A 58 6.71 7.54 7.81
N TYR A 59 6.01 8.12 6.83
CA TYR A 59 5.53 9.50 6.90
C TYR A 59 4.30 9.65 7.79
N ASN A 60 3.39 8.67 7.78
CA ASN A 60 2.24 8.61 8.67
C ASN A 60 2.18 7.23 9.38
N PRO A 61 2.83 7.09 10.54
CA PRO A 61 2.79 5.85 11.32
C PRO A 61 1.43 5.57 11.99
N LYS A 62 0.44 6.45 11.78
CA LYS A 62 -0.96 6.25 12.20
C LYS A 62 -1.85 5.77 11.05
N ASN A 63 -1.30 5.49 9.87
CA ASN A 63 -2.07 4.87 8.80
C ASN A 63 -2.12 3.33 9.01
N GLY A 64 -3.20 2.85 9.64
CA GLY A 64 -3.42 1.42 9.87
C GLY A 64 -3.50 0.60 8.57
N GLU A 65 -4.04 1.19 7.51
CA GLU A 65 -4.20 0.51 6.21
C GLU A 65 -2.85 0.18 5.57
N SER A 66 -1.87 1.08 5.65
CA SER A 66 -0.51 0.81 5.16
C SER A 66 0.08 -0.44 5.81
N PHE A 67 -0.13 -0.62 7.12
CA PHE A 67 0.33 -1.82 7.83
C PHE A 67 -0.46 -3.08 7.43
N LYS A 68 -1.77 -2.97 7.17
CA LYS A 68 -2.58 -4.08 6.66
C LYS A 68 -2.06 -4.59 5.31
N TYR A 69 -1.82 -3.71 4.34
CA TYR A 69 -1.27 -4.12 3.04
C TYR A 69 0.17 -4.65 3.13
N LEU A 70 1.00 -4.11 4.04
CA LEU A 70 2.31 -4.70 4.33
C LEU A 70 2.19 -6.11 4.90
N GLY A 71 1.18 -6.36 5.73
CA GLY A 71 0.83 -7.69 6.21
C GLY A 71 0.50 -8.65 5.06
N HIS A 72 -0.31 -8.19 4.09
CA HIS A 72 -0.66 -8.97 2.90
C HIS A 72 0.58 -9.30 2.07
N TYR A 73 1.45 -8.31 1.86
CA TYR A 73 2.70 -8.48 1.12
C TYR A 73 3.63 -9.49 1.80
N TYR A 74 3.89 -9.33 3.10
CA TYR A 74 4.78 -10.24 3.80
C TYR A 74 4.21 -11.64 3.89
N GLY A 75 2.90 -11.79 4.10
CA GLY A 75 2.26 -13.11 4.22
C GLY A 75 2.10 -13.84 2.89
N GLY A 76 1.81 -13.12 1.80
CA GLY A 76 1.48 -13.70 0.51
C GLY A 76 2.62 -13.69 -0.52
N VAL A 77 3.47 -12.65 -0.50
CA VAL A 77 4.54 -12.47 -1.51
C VAL A 77 5.90 -12.85 -0.94
N SER A 78 6.27 -12.29 0.22
CA SER A 78 7.56 -12.60 0.86
C SER A 78 7.54 -13.90 1.66
N LEU A 79 6.35 -14.47 1.94
CA LEU A 79 6.13 -15.62 2.81
C LEU A 79 6.74 -15.49 4.23
N ASP A 80 6.94 -14.27 4.72
CA ASP A 80 7.37 -13.95 6.08
C ASP A 80 6.16 -13.72 6.98
N THR A 81 5.61 -14.83 7.49
CA THR A 81 4.43 -14.81 8.36
C THR A 81 4.68 -14.06 9.68
N GLN A 82 5.92 -14.04 10.17
CA GLN A 82 6.27 -13.35 11.43
C GLN A 82 6.19 -11.83 11.26
N ARG A 83 6.72 -11.30 10.16
CA ARG A 83 6.57 -9.87 9.85
C ARG A 83 5.14 -9.52 9.52
N ALA A 84 4.45 -10.37 8.76
CA ALA A 84 3.04 -10.16 8.44
C ALA A 84 2.19 -9.99 9.71
N LEU A 85 2.36 -10.90 10.69
CA LEU A 85 1.65 -10.83 11.97
C LEU A 85 1.91 -9.51 12.71
N LYS A 86 3.16 -9.06 12.78
CA LYS A 86 3.52 -7.79 13.42
C LYS A 86 2.87 -6.60 12.72
N CYS A 87 2.83 -6.61 11.39
CA CYS A 87 2.16 -5.59 10.60
C CYS A 87 0.65 -5.55 10.90
N TYR A 88 -0.03 -6.70 10.90
CA TYR A 88 -1.45 -6.76 11.26
C TYR A 88 -1.73 -6.30 12.68
N GLN A 89 -0.94 -6.78 13.66
CA GLN A 89 -1.06 -6.35 15.05
C GLN A 89 -0.92 -4.83 15.19
N ARG A 90 0.00 -4.23 14.42
CA ARG A 90 0.17 -2.78 14.40
C ARG A 90 -1.03 -2.06 13.76
N ALA A 91 -1.57 -2.59 12.68
CA ALA A 91 -2.76 -2.04 12.01
C ALA A 91 -3.94 -1.98 12.99
N VAL A 92 -4.22 -3.08 13.68
CA VAL A 92 -5.29 -3.18 14.70
C VAL A 92 -5.04 -2.26 15.88
N ALA A 93 -3.78 -2.15 16.34
CA ALA A 93 -3.44 -1.26 17.44
C ALA A 93 -3.60 0.23 17.10
N ILE A 94 -3.47 0.60 15.81
CA ILE A 94 -3.62 1.98 15.32
C ILE A 94 -5.09 2.34 15.15
N ASN A 95 -5.86 1.44 14.52
CA ASN A 95 -7.30 1.60 14.32
C ASN A 95 -8.06 0.49 15.08
N PRO A 96 -8.19 0.62 16.42
CA PRO A 96 -8.94 -0.35 17.22
C PRO A 96 -10.45 -0.33 16.93
N ASP A 97 -10.94 0.71 16.25
CA ASP A 97 -12.34 0.89 15.84
C ASP A 97 -12.65 0.27 14.45
N ASP A 98 -11.64 -0.24 13.74
CA ASP A 98 -11.84 -0.99 12.49
C ASP A 98 -12.23 -2.44 12.84
N PHE A 99 -13.52 -2.62 13.16
CA PHE A 99 -14.15 -3.87 13.59
C PHE A 99 -14.01 -5.06 12.62
N GLU A 100 -13.41 -4.88 11.43
CA GLU A 100 -13.20 -5.95 10.43
C GLU A 100 -11.89 -6.75 10.61
N SER A 101 -11.07 -6.47 11.63
CA SER A 101 -9.76 -7.12 11.81
C SER A 101 -9.69 -8.16 12.96
N GLY A 102 -10.84 -8.69 13.39
CA GLY A 102 -10.94 -9.73 14.43
C GLY A 102 -11.04 -11.14 13.87
#